data_AF-A0A6P0RE86-F1
#
_entry.id   AF-A0A6P0RE86-F1
#
_cell.length_a   1.000
_cell.length_b   1.000
_cell.length_c   1.000
_cell.angle_alpha   90.00
_cell.angle_beta   90.00
_cell.angle_gamma   90.00
#
_symmetry.space_group_name_H-M   'P 1'
#
loop_
_entity.id
_entity.type
_entity.pdbx_description
1 polymer ?
#
loop_
_entity_poly.entity_id
_entity_poly.type
_entity_poly.pdbx_seq_one_letter_code
_entity_poly.pdbx_strand_id
1 'polypeptide(L)' 'MEISWQNSRRIYGTLIYLDMINQKIWIQEYLTEEGVANEIVNLGIPDQ' A
#
# COMPACT_ATOMS: atom_id res chain seq x y z
N MET A 1 7.09 -3.53 -0.67
CA MET A 1 8.46 -3.14 -1.09
C MET A 1 8.83 -3.96 -2.31
N GLU A 2 9.24 -3.32 -3.39
CA GLU A 2 9.88 -3.97 -4.54
C GLU A 2 11.37 -3.66 -4.52
N ILE A 3 12.18 -4.71 -4.63
CA ILE A 3 13.63 -4.63 -4.59
C ILE A 3 14.17 -5.58 -5.66
N SER A 4 14.40 -5.08 -6.87
CA SER A 4 14.75 -5.92 -8.02
C SER A 4 15.74 -5.22 -8.97
N TRP A 5 16.13 -5.91 -10.04
CA TRP A 5 16.96 -5.38 -11.11
C TRP A 5 16.26 -5.65 -12.44
N GLN A 6 16.26 -4.65 -13.32
CA GLN A 6 15.80 -4.79 -14.70
C GLN A 6 16.94 -4.35 -15.62
N ASN A 7 17.56 -5.30 -16.31
CA ASN A 7 18.86 -5.09 -16.96
C ASN A 7 19.87 -4.50 -15.95
N SER A 8 20.57 -3.42 -16.34
CA SER A 8 21.49 -2.70 -15.47
C SER A 8 20.81 -1.60 -14.63
N ARG A 9 19.47 -1.53 -14.61
CA ARG A 9 18.72 -0.55 -13.83
C ARG A 9 18.25 -1.15 -12.51
N ARG A 10 18.54 -0.45 -11.42
CA ARG A 10 17.98 -0.77 -10.10
C ARG A 10 16.50 -0.37 -10.06
N ILE A 11 15.65 -1.31 -9.66
CA ILE A 11 14.26 -1.04 -9.31
C ILE A 11 14.13 -1.12 -7.79
N TYR A 12 13.58 -0.07 -7.21
CA TYR A 12 13.34 0.06 -5.79
C TYR A 12 12.13 0.96 -5.57
N GLY A 13 11.16 0.52 -4.77
CA GLY A 13 9.98 1.31 -4.46
C GLY A 13 9.04 0.62 -3.48
N THR A 14 8.08 1.37 -2.96
CA THR A 14 7.06 0.86 -2.04
C THR A 14 5.73 0.82 -2.76
N LEU A 15 5.18 -0.37 -3.01
CA LEU A 15 3.89 -0.49 -3.71
C LEU A 15 2.71 -0.04 -2.83
N ILE A 16 2.74 -0.41 -1.55
CA ILE A 16 1.73 -0.06 -0.54
C ILE A 16 2.46 0.18 0.77
N TYR A 17 2.19 1.31 1.42
CA TYR A 17 2.65 1.61 2.78
C TYR A 17 1.44 1.95 3.66
N LEU A 18 1.24 1.15 4.71
CA LEU A 18 0.18 1.31 5.69
C LEU A 18 0.76 1.49 7.09
N ASP A 19 0.18 2.39 7.88
CA ASP A 19 0.44 2.48 9.32
C ASP A 19 -0.84 2.21 10.12
N MET A 20 -0.68 1.72 11.35
CA MET A 20 -1.73 1.68 12.35
C MET A 20 -1.48 2.77 13.38
N ILE A 21 -2.28 3.82 13.38
CA ILE A 21 -2.15 4.96 14.30
C ILE A 21 -3.50 5.17 14.98
N ASN A 22 -3.52 5.16 16.31
CA ASN A 22 -4.73 5.34 17.12
C ASN A 22 -5.87 4.36 16.72
N GLN A 23 -5.53 3.09 16.48
CA GLN A 23 -6.47 2.04 16.06
C GLN A 23 -7.14 2.30 14.70
N LYS A 24 -6.58 3.18 13.88
CA LYS A 24 -6.99 3.41 12.49
C LYS A 24 -5.89 3.02 11.53
N ILE A 25 -6.28 2.59 10.33
CA ILE A 25 -5.36 2.33 9.22
C ILE A 25 -5.13 3.63 8.46
N TRP A 26 -3.86 3.96 8.22
CA TRP A 26 -3.42 5.09 7.44
C TRP A 26 -2.74 4.58 6.18
N ILE A 27 -3.24 4.98 5.01
CA ILE A 27 -2.63 4.67 3.71
C ILE A 27 -1.64 5.78 3.40
N GLN A 28 -0.34 5.50 3.55
CA GLN A 28 0.74 6.49 3.41
C GLN A 28 1.21 6.62 1.95
N GLU A 29 1.34 5.50 1.26
CA GLU A 29 1.75 5.43 -0.15
C GLU A 29 1.02 4.29 -0.84
N TYR A 30 0.60 4.52 -2.08
CA TYR A 30 -0.13 3.56 -2.89
C TYR A 30 0.21 3.76 -4.37
N LEU A 31 0.75 2.73 -5.03
CA LEU A 31 1.21 2.80 -6.42
C LEU A 31 0.44 1.90 -7.39
N THR A 32 -0.61 1.21 -6.94
CA THR A 32 -1.43 0.35 -7.80
C THR A 32 -2.71 1.07 -8.27
N GLU A 33 -3.39 0.58 -9.31
CA GLU A 33 -4.50 1.31 -9.94
C GLU A 33 -5.82 1.24 -9.14
N GLU A 34 -6.07 0.14 -8.41
CA GLU A 34 -7.42 -0.20 -7.90
C GLU A 34 -7.75 0.32 -6.48
N GLY A 35 -6.80 0.96 -5.78
CA GLY A 35 -6.96 1.38 -4.38
C GLY A 35 -7.11 0.25 -3.34
N VAL A 36 -6.22 0.11 -2.34
CA VAL A 36 -6.39 -0.88 -1.25
C VAL A 36 -7.54 -0.55 -0.29
N ALA A 37 -8.05 0.69 -0.32
CA ALA A 37 -9.12 1.15 0.56
C ALA A 37 -10.40 0.30 0.44
N ASN A 38 -10.80 -0.05 -0.78
CA ASN A 38 -12.01 -0.86 -1.01
C ASN A 38 -11.85 -2.29 -0.48
N GLU A 39 -10.65 -2.87 -0.60
CA GLU A 39 -10.35 -4.19 -0.05
C GLU A 39 -10.43 -4.18 1.49
N ILE A 40 -9.92 -3.13 2.12
CA ILE A 40 -9.98 -2.93 3.58
C ILE A 40 -11.44 -2.90 4.05
N VAL A 41 -12.32 -2.18 3.34
CA VAL A 41 -13.76 -2.14 3.64
C VAL A 41 -14.41 -3.51 3.44
N ASN A 42 -14.09 -4.21 2.35
CA ASN A 42 -14.61 -5.55 2.08
C ASN A 42 -14.18 -6.60 3.12
N LEU A 43 -13.05 -6.39 3.78
CA LEU A 43 -12.58 -7.21 4.91
C LEU A 43 -13.25 -6.87 6.25
N GLY A 44 -14.17 -5.89 6.27
CA GLY A 44 -14.97 -5.52 7.43
C GLY A 44 -14.42 -4.36 8.25
N ILE A 45 -13.43 -3.63 7.74
CA ILE A 45 -12.87 -2.45 8.42
C ILE A 45 -13.56 -1.19 7.86
N PRO A 46 -14.32 -0.43 8.66
CA PRO A 46 -15.05 0.74 8.17
C PRO A 46 -14.11 1.89 7.77
N ASP A 47 -14.55 2.73 6.84
CA ASP A 47 -13.82 3.84 6.20
C ASP A 47 -13.85 5.18 6.97
N GLN A 48 -14.06 5.13 8.29
CA GLN A 48 -14.34 6.27 9.18
C GLN A 48 -13.11 6.94 9.81
#